data_AF-K0JLN2-F1
#
_entry.id   AF-K0JLN2-F1
#
_cell.length_a   1.000
_cell.length_b   1.000
_cell.length_c   1.000
_cell.angle_alpha   90.00
_cell.angle_beta   90.00
_cell.angle_gamma   90.00
#
_symmetry.space_group_name_H-M   'P 1'
#
loop_
_entity.id
_entity.type
_entity.pdbx_description
1 polymer ?
#
loop_
_entity_poly.entity_id
_entity_poly.type
_entity_poly.pdbx_seq_one_letter_code
_entity_poly.pdbx_strand_id
1 'polypeptide(L)' 'MENIENKKNTWGGARANSGGRREGAGRKKLPPEKKVKPVKAISFKISKELYSKAENIAEENNLSIGQYAKKILLENINKN' A
#
# COMPACT_ATOMS: atom_id res chain seq x y z
N MET A 1 41.13 42.40 -0.94
CA MET A 1 40.82 41.05 -0.41
C MET A 1 39.49 40.64 -1.00
N GLU A 2 39.53 39.65 -1.88
CA GLU A 2 38.35 38.90 -2.33
C GLU A 2 37.54 38.40 -1.13
N ASN A 3 36.22 38.25 -1.28
CA ASN A 3 35.45 37.23 -0.57
C ASN A 3 34.15 36.90 -1.31
N ILE A 4 34.28 35.90 -2.21
CA ILE A 4 33.48 34.67 -2.32
C ILE A 4 31.95 34.79 -2.47
N GLU A 5 31.49 34.29 -3.62
CA GLU A 5 30.11 34.03 -4.04
C GLU A 5 29.27 33.28 -2.99
N ASN A 6 27.98 33.66 -2.88
CA ASN A 6 26.94 32.78 -2.34
C ASN A 6 25.74 32.72 -3.30
N LYS A 7 25.94 32.11 -4.48
CA LYS A 7 24.84 31.68 -5.35
C LYS A 7 24.06 30.56 -4.63
N LYS A 8 22.91 30.91 -4.04
CA LYS A 8 21.97 29.91 -3.50
C LYS A 8 21.27 29.17 -4.65
N ASN A 9 21.91 28.14 -5.17
CA ASN A 9 21.27 27.14 -6.01
C ASN A 9 20.47 26.17 -5.12
N THR A 10 19.37 26.61 -4.53
CA THR A 10 18.46 25.71 -3.81
C THR A 10 17.39 25.20 -4.77
N TRP A 11 17.72 24.12 -5.47
CA TRP A 11 16.72 23.17 -5.93
C TRP A 11 15.92 22.69 -4.71
N GLY A 12 14.61 22.96 -4.67
CA GLY A 12 13.73 22.50 -3.60
C GLY A 12 13.37 23.53 -2.51
N GLY A 13 13.65 24.83 -2.72
CA GLY A 13 13.10 25.87 -1.85
C GLY A 13 11.58 25.98 -2.02
N ALA A 14 10.83 25.79 -0.94
CA ALA A 14 9.41 26.12 -0.89
C ALA A 14 9.24 27.57 -1.41
N ARG A 15 8.57 27.73 -2.56
CA ARG A 15 8.21 29.06 -3.07
C ARG A 15 7.41 29.76 -1.98
N ALA A 16 7.57 31.07 -1.83
CA ALA A 16 6.83 31.87 -0.84
C ALA A 16 5.30 31.64 -0.87
N ASN A 17 4.77 31.15 -2.00
CA ASN A 17 3.36 30.80 -2.20
C ASN A 17 3.12 29.32 -2.54
N SER A 18 4.06 28.42 -2.27
CA SER A 18 3.87 26.98 -2.49
C SER A 18 3.04 26.37 -1.35
N GLY A 19 1.72 26.41 -1.51
CA GLY A 19 0.79 25.52 -0.83
C GLY A 19 0.94 25.43 0.69
N GLY A 20 1.17 26.57 1.36
CA GLY A 20 1.20 26.65 2.82
C GLY A 20 -0.05 25.98 3.40
N ARG A 21 0.16 25.19 4.45
CA ARG A 21 -0.88 24.49 5.21
C ARG A 21 -2.01 25.45 5.54
N ARG A 22 -3.09 25.43 4.74
CA ARG A 22 -4.32 26.17 5.04
C ARG A 22 -4.91 25.56 6.31
N GLU A 23 -5.68 26.35 7.06
CA GLU A 23 -6.49 25.79 8.14
C GLU A 23 -7.43 24.73 7.55
N GLY A 24 -7.33 23.49 8.04
CA GLY A 24 -8.01 22.33 7.45
C GLY A 24 -7.27 21.62 6.30
N ALA A 25 -6.12 22.11 5.83
CA ALA A 25 -5.29 21.39 4.86
C ALA A 25 -4.46 20.29 5.54
N GLY A 26 -4.70 19.06 5.11
CA GLY A 26 -4.00 17.86 5.56
C GLY A 26 -4.98 16.72 5.87
N ARG A 27 -4.54 15.48 5.67
CA ARG A 27 -5.29 14.32 6.17
C ARG A 27 -5.34 14.39 7.70
N LYS A 28 -6.54 14.37 8.27
CA LYS A 28 -6.72 14.17 9.72
C LYS A 28 -6.00 12.88 10.11
N LYS A 29 -5.11 12.93 11.11
CA LYS A 29 -4.46 11.73 11.65
C LYS A 29 -5.57 10.81 12.15
N LEU A 30 -5.64 9.58 11.62
CA LEU A 30 -6.62 8.61 12.12
C LEU A 30 -6.33 8.30 13.59
N PRO A 31 -7.38 8.25 14.44
CA PRO A 31 -7.21 7.83 15.82
C PRO A 31 -6.66 6.39 15.87
N PRO A 32 -5.87 6.04 16.89
CA PRO A 32 -5.22 4.72 16.99
C PRO A 32 -6.20 3.55 16.91
N GLU A 33 -7.43 3.72 17.39
CA GLU A 33 -8.51 2.72 17.30
C GLU A 33 -9.00 2.46 15.87
N LYS A 34 -8.90 3.46 14.98
CA LYS A 34 -9.26 3.35 13.55
C LYS A 34 -8.05 3.07 12.67
N LYS A 35 -6.86 2.89 13.25
CA LYS A 35 -5.72 2.39 12.48
C LYS A 35 -6.00 0.93 12.16
N VAL A 36 -6.10 0.62 10.87
CA VAL A 36 -6.15 -0.75 10.38
C VAL A 36 -4.99 -1.50 11.03
N LYS A 37 -5.29 -2.60 11.74
CA LYS A 37 -4.26 -3.46 12.34
C LYS A 37 -3.25 -3.84 11.25
N PRO A 38 -1.96 -3.98 11.58
CA PRO A 38 -0.96 -4.35 10.58
C PRO A 38 -1.37 -5.66 9.90
N VAL A 39 -1.72 -5.57 8.61
CA VAL A 39 -2.04 -6.73 7.79
C VAL A 39 -0.71 -7.30 7.30
N LYS A 40 -0.48 -8.59 7.55
CA LYS A 40 0.65 -9.31 6.97
C LYS A 40 0.21 -9.89 5.62
N ALA A 41 1.01 -9.67 4.59
CA ALA A 41 0.79 -10.26 3.27
C ALA A 41 1.67 -11.49 3.11
N ILE A 42 1.12 -12.52 2.48
CA ILE A 42 1.86 -13.70 2.04
C ILE A 42 1.81 -13.68 0.51
N SER A 43 2.97 -13.78 -0.14
CA SER A 43 3.08 -13.83 -1.59
C SER A 43 3.89 -15.05 -2.01
N PHE A 44 3.46 -15.69 -3.09
CA PHE A 44 4.13 -16.84 -3.69
C PHE A 44 4.34 -16.56 -5.18
N LYS A 45 5.47 -17.05 -5.71
CA LYS A 45 5.65 -17.13 -7.16
C LYS A 45 5.11 -18.47 -7.61
N ILE A 46 4.19 -18.44 -8.57
CA ILE A 46 3.60 -19.63 -9.17
C ILE A 46 3.76 -19.55 -10.70
N SER A 47 3.72 -20.70 -11.37
CA SER A 47 3.73 -20.74 -12.83
C SER A 47 2.46 -20.12 -13.40
N LYS A 48 2.52 -19.69 -14.66
CA LYS A 48 1.38 -19.12 -15.37
C LYS A 48 0.20 -20.10 -15.46
N GLU A 49 0.48 -21.38 -15.72
CA GLU A 49 -0.54 -22.43 -15.77
C GLU A 49 -1.27 -22.60 -14.44
N LEU A 50 -0.54 -22.55 -13.32
CA LEU A 50 -1.12 -22.70 -12.00
C LEU A 50 -1.95 -21.49 -11.60
N TYR A 51 -1.51 -20.29 -12.01
CA TYR A 51 -2.28 -19.05 -11.83
C TYR A 51 -3.61 -19.13 -12.58
N SER A 52 -3.60 -19.50 -13.87
CA SER A 52 -4.84 -19.62 -14.67
C SER A 52 -5.81 -20.65 -14.09
N LYS A 53 -5.31 -21.78 -13.58
CA LYS A 53 -6.15 -22.75 -12.88
C LYS A 53 -6.76 -22.16 -11.60
N ALA A 54 -5.98 -21.43 -10.80
CA ALA A 54 -6.47 -20.79 -9.58
C ALA A 54 -7.53 -19.72 -9.88
N GLU A 55 -7.38 -18.99 -11.00
CA GLU A 55 -8.33 -17.99 -11.48
C GLU A 55 -9.67 -18.63 -11.84
N ASN A 56 -9.67 -19.67 -12.68
CA ASN A 56 -10.90 -20.39 -13.06
C ASN A 56 -11.65 -20.96 -11.84
N ILE A 57 -10.92 -21.58 -10.91
CA ILE A 57 -11.54 -22.16 -9.70
C ILE A 57 -12.12 -21.06 -8.80
N ALA A 58 -11.45 -19.92 -8.70
CA ALA A 58 -11.96 -18.79 -7.92
C ALA A 58 -13.24 -18.22 -8.55
N GLU A 59 -13.28 -18.10 -9.89
CA GLU A 59 -14.47 -17.69 -10.65
C GLU A 59 -15.65 -18.66 -10.49
N GLU A 60 -15.41 -19.97 -10.56
CA GLU A 60 -16.44 -21.00 -10.29
C GLU A 60 -17.06 -20.85 -8.89
N ASN A 61 -16.26 -20.37 -7.93
CA ASN A 61 -16.70 -20.10 -6.56
C ASN A 61 -17.27 -18.68 -6.36
N ASN A 62 -17.36 -17.86 -7.40
CA ASN A 62 -17.75 -16.44 -7.34
C ASN A 62 -16.89 -15.61 -6.38
N LEU A 63 -15.60 -15.92 -6.28
CA LEU A 63 -14.66 -15.26 -5.38
C LEU A 63 -13.45 -14.73 -6.15
N SER A 64 -12.81 -13.68 -5.62
CA SER A 64 -11.46 -13.32 -6.09
C SER A 64 -10.44 -14.38 -5.66
N ILE A 65 -9.35 -14.53 -6.41
CA ILE A 65 -8.25 -15.47 -6.08
C ILE A 65 -7.79 -15.30 -4.63
N GLY A 66 -7.62 -14.06 -4.17
CA GLY A 66 -7.21 -13.78 -2.79
C GLY A 66 -8.24 -14.19 -1.73
N GLN A 67 -9.54 -14.07 -2.02
CA GLN A 67 -10.60 -14.54 -1.12
C GLN A 67 -10.68 -16.06 -1.12
N TYR A 68 -10.57 -16.68 -2.29
CA TYR A 68 -10.57 -18.13 -2.44
C TYR A 68 -9.38 -18.76 -1.70
N ALA A 69 -8.18 -18.19 -1.83
CA ALA A 69 -7.00 -18.61 -1.08
C ALA A 69 -7.21 -18.49 0.44
N LYS A 70 -7.82 -17.40 0.92
CA LYS A 70 -8.16 -17.24 2.35
C LYS A 70 -9.14 -18.30 2.82
N LYS A 71 -10.15 -18.63 2.02
CA LYS A 71 -11.15 -19.66 2.32
C LYS A 71 -10.46 -21.02 2.51
N ILE A 72 -9.65 -21.46 1.55
CA ILE A 72 -8.90 -22.72 1.65
C ILE A 72 -7.97 -22.73 2.86
N LEU A 73 -7.25 -21.63 3.10
CA LEU A 73 -6.31 -21.54 4.20
C LEU A 73 -7.03 -21.66 5.56
N LEU A 74 -8.20 -21.04 5.70
CA LEU A 74 -9.03 -21.16 6.91
C LEU A 74 -9.59 -22.58 7.07
N GLU A 75 -10.06 -23.19 5.97
CA GLU A 75 -10.56 -24.57 5.98
C GLU A 75 -9.48 -25.58 6.40
N ASN A 76 -8.24 -25.38 5.95
CA ASN A 76 -7.12 -26.26 6.31
C ASN A 76 -6.65 -26.07 7.75
N ILE A 77 -6.72 -24.84 8.28
CA ILE A 77 -6.42 -24.59 9.71
C ILE A 77 -7.44 -25.28 10.61
N ASN A 78 -8.73 -25.21 10.24
CA ASN A 78 -9.82 -25.75 11.07
C ASN A 78 -9.97 -27.28 11.01
N LYS A 79 -9.36 -27.94 10.02
CA LYS A 79 -9.35 -29.41 9.90
C LYS A 79 -8.30 -30.09 10.80
N ASN A 80 -7.33 -29.32 11.28
CA ASN A 80 -6.34 -29.76 12.27
C ASN A 80 -6.84 -29.49 13.69
#